data_AF-A0A0F9L3I0-F1
#
_entry.id   AF-A0A0F9L3I0-F1
#
_cell.length_a   1.000
_cell.length_b   1.000
_cell.length_c   1.000
_cell.angle_alpha   90.00
_cell.angle_beta   90.00
_cell.angle_gamma   90.00
#
_symmetry.space_group_name_H-M   'P 1'
#
loop_
_entity.id
_entity.type
_entity.pdbx_description
1 polymer ?
#
loop_
_entity_poly.entity_id
_entity_poly.type
_entity_poly.pdbx_seq_one_letter_code
_entity_poly.pdbx_strand_id
1 'polypeptide(L)'
;MDRASMEYVKVVVRRLYDAQKLRIQSDLRMQRLIRDEIVLKENAEKTFKKAFELETQIEHEYEKIIWREIKGMPIIDRWLIRIRGIGPRLGGLLVANILDIERFATVSKLWAYCGLHVIDGKAAKRRKGEKCNWSQELKTTAWKIGQSFLKVGGPYRELYDTYRQYLITRELGNGSIIWKGDEKNREVAFAPKALAVKDLKPPKLPEWTLGRIHNMATRRTVKIFLSHLWQVWREIEGLPVGGPFVKERLGHESMIDPWKMIEVEATKVA
;
A
#
# COMPACT_ATOMS: atom_id res chain seq x y z
N MET A 1 25.31 3.10 5.69
CA MET A 1 25.32 2.96 4.22
C MET A 1 25.38 4.36 3.64
N ASP A 2 26.29 4.61 2.69
CA ASP A 2 26.47 5.95 2.16
C ASP A 2 25.36 6.34 1.15
N ARG A 3 25.32 7.61 0.79
CA ARG A 3 24.33 8.16 -0.14
C ARG A 3 24.42 7.55 -1.54
N ALA A 4 25.61 7.19 -2.01
CA ALA A 4 25.81 6.62 -3.33
C ALA A 4 25.20 5.21 -3.41
N SER A 5 25.36 4.40 -2.36
CA SER A 5 24.69 3.09 -2.27
C SER A 5 23.16 3.24 -2.31
N MET A 6 22.60 4.26 -1.64
CA MET A 6 21.15 4.49 -1.64
C MET A 6 20.62 4.96 -3.00
N GLU A 7 21.38 5.79 -3.70
CA GLU A 7 21.08 6.19 -5.08
C GLU A 7 21.14 4.98 -6.03
N TYR A 8 22.10 4.07 -5.84
CA TYR A 8 22.17 2.80 -6.57
C TYR A 8 20.93 1.93 -6.33
N VAL A 9 20.52 1.70 -5.07
CA VAL A 9 19.30 0.94 -4.77
C VAL A 9 18.09 1.56 -5.45
N LYS A 10 17.99 2.89 -5.47
CA LYS A 10 16.90 3.59 -6.17
C LYS A 10 16.89 3.32 -7.67
N VAL A 11 18.06 3.24 -8.31
CA VAL A 11 18.18 2.85 -9.72
C VAL A 11 17.72 1.41 -9.94
N VAL A 12 18.21 0.46 -9.14
CA VAL A 12 17.85 -0.96 -9.25
C VAL A 12 16.34 -1.16 -9.05
N VAL A 13 15.77 -0.49 -8.05
CA VAL A 13 14.32 -0.49 -7.82
C VAL A 13 13.54 0.03 -9.03
N ARG A 14 14.00 1.11 -9.69
CA ARG A 14 13.35 1.60 -10.91
C ARG A 14 13.39 0.57 -12.04
N ARG A 15 14.54 -0.10 -12.22
CA ARG A 15 14.69 -1.17 -13.21
C ARG A 15 13.75 -2.36 -12.96
N LEU A 16 13.57 -2.75 -11.70
CA LEU A 16 12.58 -3.76 -11.31
C LEU A 16 11.15 -3.36 -11.73
N TYR A 17 10.78 -2.09 -11.61
CA TYR A 17 9.46 -1.60 -12.04
C TYR A 17 9.31 -1.58 -13.55
N ASP A 18 10.36 -1.24 -14.28
CA ASP A 18 10.33 -1.27 -15.74
C ASP A 18 10.16 -2.71 -16.25
N ALA A 19 10.85 -3.68 -15.65
CA ALA A 19 10.67 -5.10 -15.92
C ALA A 19 9.21 -5.55 -15.67
N GLN A 20 8.62 -5.11 -14.57
CA GLN A 20 7.22 -5.42 -14.24
C GLN A 20 6.22 -4.83 -15.20
N LYS A 21 6.44 -3.57 -15.61
CA LYS A 21 5.59 -2.93 -16.60
C LYS A 21 5.68 -3.66 -17.93
N LEU A 22 6.88 -4.06 -18.34
CA LEU A 22 7.10 -4.85 -19.54
C LEU A 22 6.33 -6.17 -19.46
N ARG A 23 6.47 -6.93 -18.37
CA ARG A 23 5.76 -8.19 -18.16
C ARG A 23 4.24 -8.03 -18.23
N ILE A 24 3.68 -7.05 -17.51
CA ILE A 24 2.24 -6.76 -17.51
C ILE A 24 1.78 -6.35 -18.91
N GLN A 25 2.55 -5.49 -19.60
CA GLN A 25 2.20 -5.03 -20.94
C GLN A 25 2.27 -6.17 -21.97
N SER A 26 3.26 -7.04 -21.85
CA SER A 26 3.44 -8.25 -22.67
C SER A 26 2.22 -9.17 -22.52
N ASP A 27 1.84 -9.49 -21.28
CA ASP A 27 0.66 -10.31 -20.95
C ASP A 27 -0.64 -9.72 -21.50
N LEU A 28 -0.90 -8.42 -21.26
CA LEU A 28 -2.12 -7.75 -21.75
C LEU A 28 -2.21 -7.73 -23.29
N ARG A 29 -1.08 -7.54 -23.98
CA ARG A 29 -1.03 -7.57 -25.45
C ARG A 29 -1.35 -8.96 -25.97
N MET A 30 -0.82 -10.00 -25.34
CA MET A 30 -1.08 -11.38 -25.74
C MET A 30 -2.53 -11.80 -25.48
N GLN A 31 -3.08 -11.47 -24.31
CA GLN A 31 -4.50 -11.72 -24.00
C GLN A 31 -5.42 -11.07 -25.04
N ARG A 32 -5.07 -9.87 -25.52
CA ARG A 32 -5.77 -9.22 -26.62
C ARG A 32 -5.70 -10.01 -27.93
N LEU A 33 -4.50 -10.45 -28.35
CA LEU A 33 -4.34 -11.21 -29.60
C LEU A 33 -5.12 -12.54 -29.58
N ILE A 34 -5.16 -13.21 -28.44
CA ILE A 34 -5.94 -14.45 -28.24
C ILE A 34 -7.43 -14.14 -28.33
N ARG A 35 -7.91 -13.12 -27.61
CA ARG A 35 -9.32 -12.74 -27.58
C ARG A 35 -9.82 -12.27 -28.95
N ASP A 36 -8.98 -11.55 -29.69
CA ASP A 36 -9.31 -11.03 -31.03
C ASP A 36 -9.07 -12.13 -32.12
N GLU A 37 -8.79 -13.38 -31.72
CA GLU A 37 -8.59 -14.58 -32.57
C GLU A 37 -7.49 -14.44 -33.64
N ILE A 38 -6.56 -13.49 -33.46
CA ILE A 38 -5.44 -13.23 -34.37
C ILE A 38 -4.39 -14.36 -34.28
N VAL A 39 -4.22 -14.93 -33.08
CA VAL A 39 -3.26 -16.02 -32.82
C VAL A 39 -3.98 -17.15 -32.11
N LEU A 40 -3.75 -18.39 -32.57
CA LEU A 40 -4.23 -19.59 -31.89
C LEU A 40 -3.64 -19.67 -30.47
N LYS A 41 -4.51 -19.88 -29.49
CA LYS A 41 -4.17 -19.93 -28.05
C LYS A 41 -2.99 -20.87 -27.77
N GLU A 42 -3.00 -22.06 -28.35
CA GLU A 42 -1.96 -23.08 -28.19
C GLU A 42 -0.57 -22.61 -28.67
N ASN A 43 -0.54 -21.82 -29.75
CA ASN A 43 0.70 -21.25 -30.29
C ASN A 43 1.18 -20.07 -29.44
N ALA A 44 0.25 -19.25 -28.93
CA ALA A 44 0.56 -18.16 -28.01
C ALA A 44 1.14 -18.68 -26.69
N GLU A 45 0.62 -19.78 -26.15
CA GLU A 45 1.04 -20.36 -24.86
C GLU A 45 2.50 -20.83 -24.85
N LYS A 46 3.02 -21.38 -25.96
CA LYS A 46 4.41 -21.87 -26.05
C LYS A 46 5.43 -20.72 -25.88
N THR A 47 5.27 -19.65 -26.65
CA THR A 47 6.16 -18.47 -26.57
C THR A 47 5.93 -17.70 -25.28
N PHE A 48 4.68 -17.62 -24.82
CA PHE A 48 4.32 -16.90 -23.60
C PHE A 48 4.97 -17.50 -22.36
N LYS A 49 4.92 -18.83 -22.21
CA LYS A 49 5.53 -19.48 -21.05
C LYS A 49 7.02 -19.10 -20.93
N LYS A 50 7.75 -19.13 -22.04
CA LYS A 50 9.18 -18.77 -22.02
C LYS A 50 9.42 -17.28 -21.74
N ALA A 51 8.63 -16.39 -22.34
CA ALA A 51 8.73 -14.96 -22.09
C ALA A 51 8.42 -14.62 -20.62
N PHE A 52 7.35 -15.19 -20.08
CA PHE A 52 6.95 -15.02 -18.68
C PHE A 52 8.04 -15.53 -17.72
N GLU A 53 8.65 -16.69 -18.00
CA GLU A 53 9.78 -17.23 -17.23
C GLU A 53 10.97 -16.26 -17.22
N LEU A 54 11.39 -15.77 -18.39
CA LEU A 54 12.51 -14.84 -18.51
C LEU A 54 12.24 -13.49 -17.83
N GLU A 55 11.05 -12.92 -18.03
CA GLU A 55 10.64 -11.68 -17.41
C GLU A 55 10.57 -11.82 -15.87
N THR A 56 10.08 -12.94 -15.38
CA THR A 56 10.04 -13.26 -13.94
C THR A 56 11.44 -13.44 -13.37
N GLN A 57 12.34 -14.12 -14.10
CA GLN A 57 13.74 -14.26 -13.69
C GLN A 57 14.44 -12.89 -13.57
N ILE A 58 14.20 -11.98 -14.53
CA ILE A 58 14.72 -10.61 -14.48
C ILE A 58 14.21 -9.87 -13.23
N GLU A 59 12.91 -9.99 -12.91
CA GLU A 59 12.37 -9.39 -11.68
C GLU A 59 13.06 -9.94 -10.42
N HIS A 60 13.28 -11.26 -10.36
CA HIS A 60 13.92 -11.92 -9.23
C HIS A 60 15.41 -11.52 -9.08
N GLU A 61 16.15 -11.39 -10.18
CA GLU A 61 17.54 -10.93 -10.13
C GLU A 61 17.65 -9.48 -9.62
N TYR A 62 16.75 -8.59 -10.04
CA TYR A 62 16.71 -7.25 -9.44
C TYR A 62 16.37 -7.28 -7.95
N GLU A 63 15.47 -8.17 -7.51
CA GLU A 63 15.15 -8.31 -6.09
C GLU A 63 16.35 -8.81 -5.27
N LYS A 64 17.14 -9.77 -5.80
CA LYS A 64 18.40 -10.21 -5.17
C LYS A 64 19.41 -9.08 -5.05
N ILE A 65 19.56 -8.26 -6.09
CA ILE A 65 20.45 -7.09 -6.05
C ILE A 65 19.97 -6.13 -4.97
N ILE A 66 18.68 -5.78 -4.95
CA ILE A 66 18.10 -4.91 -3.91
C ILE A 66 18.40 -5.47 -2.52
N TRP A 67 18.13 -6.77 -2.30
CA TRP A 67 18.36 -7.40 -1.01
C TRP A 67 19.82 -7.31 -0.57
N ARG A 68 20.75 -7.61 -1.47
CA ARG A 68 22.19 -7.54 -1.19
C ARG A 68 22.63 -6.16 -0.71
N GLU A 69 22.09 -5.11 -1.32
CA GLU A 69 22.44 -3.73 -1.01
C GLU A 69 21.80 -3.21 0.29
N ILE A 70 20.57 -3.64 0.62
CA ILE A 70 19.85 -3.14 1.79
C ILE A 70 20.01 -4.01 3.04
N LYS A 71 20.42 -5.27 2.87
CA LYS A 71 20.77 -6.19 3.96
C LYS A 71 21.83 -5.54 4.85
N GLY A 72 21.71 -5.71 6.17
CA GLY A 72 22.63 -5.10 7.14
C GLY A 72 22.19 -3.70 7.59
N MET A 73 21.25 -3.06 6.90
CA MET A 73 20.66 -1.82 7.40
C MET A 73 19.83 -2.13 8.67
N PRO A 74 20.08 -1.45 9.81
CA PRO A 74 19.37 -1.74 11.05
C PRO A 74 17.85 -1.71 10.94
N ILE A 75 17.27 -0.74 10.22
CA ILE A 75 15.81 -0.68 10.01
C ILE A 75 15.26 -1.84 9.16
N ILE A 76 16.05 -2.30 8.17
CA ILE A 76 15.67 -3.43 7.31
C ILE A 76 15.62 -4.71 8.13
N ASP A 77 16.75 -5.04 8.77
CA ASP A 77 16.94 -6.32 9.44
C ASP A 77 16.14 -6.42 10.74
N ARG A 78 16.11 -5.34 11.54
CA ARG A 78 15.47 -5.38 12.86
C ARG A 78 13.96 -5.30 12.79
N TRP A 79 13.39 -4.69 11.74
CA TRP A 79 11.95 -4.41 11.71
C TRP A 79 11.27 -4.61 10.35
N LEU A 80 11.70 -3.92 9.28
CA LEU A 80 10.91 -3.85 8.04
C LEU A 80 10.64 -5.23 7.42
N ILE A 81 11.65 -6.09 7.28
CA ILE A 81 11.47 -7.41 6.64
C ILE A 81 10.71 -8.41 7.51
N ARG A 82 10.63 -8.13 8.81
CA ARG A 82 9.93 -8.96 9.80
C ARG A 82 8.44 -8.68 9.83
N ILE A 83 7.98 -7.61 9.17
CA ILE A 83 6.56 -7.37 8.93
C ILE A 83 6.06 -8.32 7.85
N ARG A 84 5.01 -9.09 8.15
CA ARG A 84 4.32 -9.93 7.16
C ARG A 84 3.85 -9.07 5.97
N GLY A 85 4.22 -9.47 4.75
CA GLY A 85 3.89 -8.73 3.53
C GLY A 85 4.84 -7.61 3.16
N ILE A 86 5.89 -7.36 3.95
CA ILE A 86 7.03 -6.53 3.55
C ILE A 86 8.21 -7.47 3.24
N GLY A 87 8.63 -7.47 1.98
CA GLY A 87 9.81 -8.19 1.50
C GLY A 87 10.87 -7.22 0.97
N PRO A 88 12.02 -7.73 0.47
CA PRO A 88 13.13 -6.92 0.00
C PRO A 88 12.72 -5.84 -1.00
N ARG A 89 11.80 -6.15 -1.92
CA ARG A 89 11.25 -5.17 -2.86
C ARG A 89 10.56 -3.98 -2.19
N LEU A 90 9.61 -4.22 -1.28
CA LEU A 90 8.86 -3.14 -0.61
C LEU A 90 9.72 -2.41 0.43
N GLY A 91 10.56 -3.14 1.17
CA GLY A 91 11.54 -2.57 2.09
C GLY A 91 12.53 -1.67 1.37
N GLY A 92 13.14 -2.18 0.28
CA GLY A 92 14.06 -1.43 -0.59
C GLY A 92 13.45 -0.16 -1.17
N LEU A 93 12.20 -0.23 -1.64
CA LEU A 93 11.46 0.95 -2.11
C LEU A 93 11.31 2.02 -1.02
N LEU A 94 10.95 1.60 0.20
CA LEU A 94 10.78 2.53 1.31
C LEU A 94 12.10 3.22 1.63
N VAL A 95 13.16 2.44 1.90
CA VAL A 95 14.45 3.01 2.29
C VAL A 95 15.05 3.86 1.17
N ALA A 96 15.01 3.41 -0.09
CA ALA A 96 15.59 4.15 -1.22
C ALA A 96 14.88 5.46 -1.55
N ASN A 97 13.60 5.61 -1.19
CA ASN A 97 12.85 6.85 -1.45
C ASN A 97 12.76 7.76 -0.22
N ILE A 98 12.83 7.21 0.99
CA ILE A 98 12.91 7.98 2.25
C ILE A 98 14.33 8.51 2.42
N LEU A 99 15.35 7.70 2.10
CA LEU A 99 16.78 7.92 2.26
C LEU A 99 17.21 8.08 3.71
N ASP A 100 16.71 9.12 4.35
CA ASP A 100 17.04 9.52 5.70
C ASP A 100 15.75 9.91 6.44
N ILE A 101 15.51 9.26 7.58
CA ILE A 101 14.34 9.47 8.39
C ILE A 101 14.40 10.78 9.19
N GLU A 102 15.60 11.34 9.41
CA GLU A 102 15.79 12.60 10.14
C GLU A 102 15.09 13.78 9.46
N ARG A 103 15.06 13.76 8.12
CA ARG A 103 14.32 14.69 7.25
C ARG A 103 12.86 14.87 7.66
N PHE A 104 12.28 13.86 8.31
CA PHE A 104 10.91 13.86 8.78
C PHE A 104 10.88 14.04 10.29
N ALA A 105 10.96 15.29 10.75
CA ALA A 105 10.83 15.62 12.18
C ALA A 105 9.50 15.15 12.81
N THR A 106 8.46 14.91 12.00
CA THR A 106 7.19 14.33 12.45
C THR A 106 6.64 13.33 11.44
N VAL A 107 5.83 12.38 11.92
CA VAL A 107 5.13 11.41 11.05
C VAL A 107 4.24 12.10 10.00
N SER A 108 3.66 13.27 10.31
CA SER A 108 2.83 14.01 9.37
C SER A 108 3.61 14.48 8.15
N LYS A 109 4.88 14.86 8.32
CA LYS A 109 5.77 15.22 7.21
C LYS A 109 6.03 13.99 6.33
N LEU A 110 6.26 12.83 6.92
CA LEU A 110 6.42 11.58 6.17
C LEU A 110 5.14 11.23 5.40
N TRP A 111 3.96 11.30 6.03
CA TRP A 111 2.70 11.08 5.32
C TRP A 111 2.45 12.08 4.20
N ALA A 112 2.80 13.36 4.40
CA ALA A 112 2.68 14.37 3.36
C ALA A 112 3.55 14.00 2.15
N TYR A 113 4.79 13.60 2.39
CA TYR A 113 5.74 13.13 1.37
C TYR A 113 5.29 11.83 0.67
N CYS A 114 4.62 10.93 1.38
CA CYS A 114 3.96 9.75 0.82
C CYS A 114 2.61 10.06 0.13
N GLY A 115 2.17 11.32 0.09
CA GLY A 115 0.90 11.74 -0.53
C GLY A 115 -0.35 11.29 0.23
N LEU A 116 -0.20 11.03 1.53
CA LEU A 116 -1.25 10.59 2.47
C LEU A 116 -1.78 11.73 3.36
N HIS A 117 -1.35 12.97 3.14
CA HIS A 117 -1.91 14.15 3.79
C HIS A 117 -3.34 14.47 3.30
N VAL A 118 -4.01 15.32 4.07
CA VAL A 118 -5.34 15.86 3.76
C VAL A 118 -5.24 17.36 3.50
N ILE A 119 -6.07 17.85 2.58
CA ILE A 119 -6.26 19.26 2.25
C ILE A 119 -7.76 19.49 2.38
N ASP A 120 -8.17 20.43 3.25
CA ASP A 120 -9.58 20.75 3.53
C ASP A 120 -10.43 19.51 3.87
N GLY A 121 -9.90 18.65 4.76
CA GLY A 121 -10.56 17.41 5.18
C GLY A 121 -10.59 16.30 4.11
N LYS A 122 -10.07 16.53 2.90
CA LYS A 122 -10.09 15.57 1.79
C LYS A 122 -8.69 15.05 1.49
N ALA A 123 -8.59 13.80 1.05
CA ALA A 123 -7.30 13.23 0.64
C ALA A 123 -6.70 14.01 -0.55
N ALA A 124 -5.41 14.32 -0.49
CA ALA A 124 -4.73 15.03 -1.56
C ALA A 124 -4.79 14.28 -2.90
N LYS A 125 -5.27 14.96 -3.94
CA LYS A 125 -5.47 14.43 -5.31
C LYS A 125 -4.62 15.22 -6.31
N ARG A 126 -4.20 14.54 -7.38
CA ARG A 126 -3.55 15.21 -8.52
C ARG A 126 -4.57 16.10 -9.23
N ARG A 127 -4.11 17.24 -9.72
CA ARG A 127 -4.87 18.12 -10.61
C ARG A 127 -4.09 18.28 -11.91
N LYS A 128 -4.81 18.36 -13.03
CA LYS A 128 -4.19 18.51 -14.36
C LYS A 128 -3.49 19.88 -14.41
N GLY A 129 -2.23 19.89 -14.86
CA GLY A 129 -1.42 21.12 -14.95
C GLY A 129 -0.72 21.52 -13.65
N GLU A 130 -1.01 20.89 -12.52
CA GLU A 130 -0.37 21.22 -11.24
C GLU A 130 0.70 20.18 -10.86
N LYS A 131 1.88 20.66 -10.44
CA LYS A 131 2.93 19.81 -9.87
C LYS A 131 2.53 19.37 -8.46
N CYS A 132 2.53 18.06 -8.21
CA CYS A 132 2.26 17.54 -6.87
C CYS A 132 3.44 17.78 -5.90
N ASN A 133 3.14 18.01 -4.63
CA ASN A 133 4.11 18.24 -3.56
C ASN A 133 4.49 16.96 -2.77
N TRP A 134 4.30 15.78 -3.36
CA TRP A 134 4.63 14.48 -2.76
C TRP A 134 5.39 13.58 -3.74
N SER A 135 6.05 12.54 -3.22
CA SER A 135 6.70 11.51 -4.04
C SER A 135 5.66 10.57 -4.65
N GLN A 136 5.63 10.49 -5.98
CA GLN A 136 4.72 9.59 -6.70
C GLN A 136 5.09 8.12 -6.45
N GLU A 137 6.38 7.83 -6.36
CA GLU A 137 6.91 6.51 -6.05
C GLU A 137 6.48 6.05 -4.66
N LEU A 138 6.60 6.89 -3.63
CA LEU A 138 6.15 6.52 -2.28
C LEU A 138 4.63 6.44 -2.15
N LYS A 139 3.87 7.29 -2.86
CA LYS A 139 2.40 7.17 -2.87
C LYS A 139 1.95 5.84 -3.48
N THR A 140 2.61 5.42 -4.56
CA THR A 140 2.36 4.11 -5.19
C THR A 140 2.80 2.98 -4.28
N THR A 141 3.97 3.11 -3.65
CA THR A 141 4.49 2.12 -2.68
C THR A 141 3.56 1.95 -1.49
N ALA A 142 3.07 3.05 -0.92
CA ALA A 142 2.08 3.05 0.16
C ALA A 142 0.80 2.29 -0.22
N TRP A 143 0.30 2.49 -1.45
CA TRP A 143 -0.83 1.71 -1.97
C TRP A 143 -0.51 0.22 -2.07
N LYS A 144 0.67 -0.14 -2.62
CA LYS A 144 1.12 -1.54 -2.74
C LYS A 144 1.27 -2.22 -1.39
N ILE A 145 1.78 -1.53 -0.38
CA ILE A 145 1.89 -2.03 0.99
C ILE A 145 0.51 -2.37 1.55
N GLY A 146 -0.46 -1.46 1.39
CA GLY A 146 -1.84 -1.72 1.79
C GLY A 146 -2.40 -2.98 1.11
N GLN A 147 -2.22 -3.12 -0.20
CA GLN A 147 -2.65 -4.32 -0.93
C GLN A 147 -1.92 -5.58 -0.46
N SER A 148 -0.62 -5.47 -0.14
CA SER A 148 0.17 -6.58 0.38
C SER A 148 -0.41 -7.10 1.69
N PHE A 149 -0.65 -6.22 2.67
CA PHE A 149 -1.26 -6.58 3.95
C PHE A 149 -2.60 -7.27 3.78
N LEU A 150 -3.43 -6.80 2.85
CA LEU A 150 -4.73 -7.41 2.58
C LEU A 150 -4.61 -8.84 2.03
N LYS A 151 -3.61 -9.09 1.18
CA LYS A 151 -3.39 -10.39 0.56
C LYS A 151 -2.76 -11.40 1.51
N VAL A 152 -1.78 -10.97 2.31
CA VAL A 152 -1.00 -11.90 3.15
C VAL A 152 -1.62 -12.13 4.52
N GLY A 153 -2.45 -11.21 5.02
CA GLY A 153 -3.00 -11.26 6.37
C GLY A 153 -2.08 -10.66 7.46
N GLY A 154 -2.25 -11.11 8.70
CA GLY A 154 -1.44 -10.71 9.86
C GLY A 154 -1.90 -9.42 10.56
N PRO A 155 -1.07 -8.86 11.46
CA PRO A 155 -1.51 -7.78 12.36
C PRO A 155 -2.04 -6.52 11.64
N TYR A 156 -1.41 -6.11 10.53
CA TYR A 156 -1.93 -4.96 9.76
C TYR A 156 -3.25 -5.25 9.04
N ARG A 157 -3.52 -6.51 8.70
CA ARG A 157 -4.83 -6.91 8.16
C ARG A 157 -5.91 -6.77 9.22
N GLU A 158 -5.64 -7.18 10.45
CA GLU A 158 -6.58 -7.04 11.57
C GLU A 158 -6.94 -5.58 11.81
N LEU A 159 -5.96 -4.67 11.81
CA LEU A 159 -6.22 -3.23 11.92
C LEU A 159 -7.13 -2.70 10.81
N TYR A 160 -6.92 -3.18 9.57
CA TYR A 160 -7.78 -2.86 8.46
C TYR A 160 -9.22 -3.37 8.70
N ASP A 161 -9.39 -4.63 9.10
CA ASP A 161 -10.70 -5.25 9.28
C ASP A 161 -11.47 -4.59 10.43
N THR A 162 -10.81 -4.34 11.57
CA THR A 162 -11.39 -3.61 12.72
C THR A 162 -11.87 -2.23 12.30
N TYR A 163 -11.04 -1.45 11.61
CA TYR A 163 -11.42 -0.10 11.23
C TYR A 163 -12.45 -0.06 10.11
N ARG A 164 -12.41 -1.01 9.17
CA ARG A 164 -13.46 -1.21 8.17
C ARG A 164 -14.80 -1.47 8.84
N GLN A 165 -14.84 -2.35 9.84
CA GLN A 165 -16.06 -2.65 10.58
C GLN A 165 -16.55 -1.45 11.39
N TYR A 166 -15.64 -0.73 12.05
CA TYR A 166 -15.96 0.52 12.74
C TYR A 166 -16.63 1.55 11.80
N LEU A 167 -16.08 1.77 10.60
CA LEU A 167 -16.67 2.69 9.63
C LEU A 167 -18.07 2.25 9.20
N ILE A 168 -18.28 0.95 8.96
CA ILE A 168 -19.61 0.41 8.64
C ILE A 168 -20.58 0.72 9.79
N THR A 169 -20.24 0.31 11.02
CA THR A 169 -21.12 0.51 12.18
C THR A 169 -21.40 1.99 12.45
N ARG A 170 -20.39 2.86 12.34
CA ARG A 170 -20.54 4.31 12.52
C ARG A 170 -21.52 4.90 11.51
N GLU A 171 -21.34 4.62 10.23
CA GLU A 171 -22.22 5.20 9.20
C GLU A 171 -23.63 4.65 9.27
N LEU A 172 -23.81 3.37 9.63
CA LEU A 172 -25.13 2.82 9.91
C LEU A 172 -25.80 3.50 11.12
N GLY A 173 -25.03 3.79 12.17
CA GLY A 173 -25.51 4.55 13.35
C GLY A 173 -25.89 6.00 13.00
N ASN A 174 -25.22 6.60 12.03
CA ASN A 174 -25.56 7.90 11.46
C ASN A 174 -26.77 7.85 10.49
N GLY A 175 -27.40 6.67 10.31
CA GLY A 175 -28.53 6.49 9.41
C GLY A 175 -28.17 6.33 7.93
N SER A 176 -26.89 6.21 7.57
CA SER A 176 -26.46 6.06 6.18
C SER A 176 -26.69 4.65 5.64
N ILE A 177 -26.99 4.56 4.34
CA ILE A 177 -26.99 3.31 3.58
C ILE A 177 -25.64 3.14 2.90
N ILE A 178 -25.06 1.94 2.98
CA ILE A 178 -23.80 1.60 2.33
C ILE A 178 -24.08 0.77 1.10
N TRP A 179 -23.61 1.24 -0.05
CA TRP A 179 -23.86 0.61 -1.35
C TRP A 179 -22.67 -0.23 -1.83
N LYS A 180 -22.93 -1.27 -2.63
CA LYS A 180 -21.92 -2.04 -3.40
C LYS A 180 -22.30 -2.10 -4.87
N GLY A 181 -21.35 -2.51 -5.71
CA GLY A 181 -21.51 -2.51 -7.16
C GLY A 181 -21.11 -1.19 -7.81
N ASP A 182 -21.16 -1.17 -9.14
CA ASP A 182 -20.84 0.00 -9.96
C ASP A 182 -22.07 0.91 -10.13
N GLU A 183 -22.12 1.73 -11.19
CA GLU A 183 -23.29 2.57 -11.47
C GLU A 183 -24.46 1.79 -12.08
N LYS A 184 -24.19 0.62 -12.69
CA LYS A 184 -25.19 -0.18 -13.41
C LYS A 184 -25.81 -1.26 -12.53
N ASN A 185 -25.02 -1.87 -11.65
CA ASN A 185 -25.40 -3.00 -10.80
C ASN A 185 -25.27 -2.63 -9.31
N ARG A 186 -25.81 -1.46 -8.93
CA ARG A 186 -25.71 -0.97 -7.55
C ARG A 186 -26.77 -1.59 -6.66
N GLU A 187 -26.35 -2.13 -5.54
CA GLU A 187 -27.22 -2.76 -4.55
C GLU A 187 -26.83 -2.35 -3.13
N VAL A 188 -27.77 -2.52 -2.19
CA VAL A 188 -27.52 -2.25 -0.78
C VAL A 188 -26.58 -3.31 -0.23
N ALA A 189 -25.45 -2.88 0.34
CA ALA A 189 -24.54 -3.75 1.08
C ALA A 189 -24.91 -3.82 2.55
N PHE A 190 -25.20 -2.66 3.15
CA PHE A 190 -25.62 -2.52 4.54
C PHE A 190 -26.63 -1.38 4.67
N ALA A 191 -27.63 -1.54 5.51
CA ALA A 191 -28.61 -0.51 5.83
C ALA A 191 -28.94 -0.52 7.34
N PRO A 192 -29.39 0.61 7.91
CA PRO A 192 -29.88 0.65 9.29
C PRO A 192 -31.05 -0.33 9.49
N LYS A 193 -31.11 -0.99 10.66
CA LYS A 193 -32.13 -2.03 10.94
C LYS A 193 -33.58 -1.56 10.78
N ALA A 194 -33.85 -0.28 11.04
CA ALA A 194 -35.19 0.30 10.96
C ALA A 194 -35.67 0.57 9.52
N LEU A 195 -34.82 0.39 8.51
CA LEU A 195 -35.11 0.75 7.13
C LEU A 195 -35.56 -0.46 6.30
N ALA A 196 -36.70 -0.34 5.61
CA ALA A 196 -37.14 -1.34 4.63
C ALA A 196 -36.30 -1.22 3.33
N VAL A 197 -35.52 -2.26 3.01
CA VAL A 197 -34.53 -2.23 1.92
C VAL A 197 -35.13 -2.49 0.53
N LYS A 198 -36.28 -3.19 0.46
CA LYS A 198 -36.82 -3.81 -0.76
C LYS A 198 -37.11 -2.83 -1.90
N ASP A 199 -37.39 -1.57 -1.60
CA ASP A 199 -37.82 -0.56 -2.57
C ASP A 199 -36.86 0.62 -2.73
N LEU A 200 -35.65 0.54 -2.14
CA LEU A 200 -34.67 1.62 -2.20
C LEU A 200 -33.98 1.66 -3.57
N LYS A 201 -34.12 2.79 -4.26
CA LYS A 201 -33.37 3.06 -5.50
C LYS A 201 -32.00 3.67 -5.17
N PRO A 202 -30.91 3.17 -5.78
CA PRO A 202 -29.59 3.73 -5.56
C PRO A 202 -29.52 5.19 -6.05
N PRO A 203 -28.96 6.12 -5.25
CA PRO A 203 -28.65 7.45 -5.74
C PRO A 203 -27.58 7.37 -6.82
N LYS A 204 -27.54 8.34 -7.75
CA LYS A 204 -26.52 8.41 -8.81
C LYS A 204 -25.10 8.45 -8.23
N LEU A 205 -24.90 9.29 -7.21
CA LEU A 205 -23.64 9.43 -6.47
C LEU A 205 -23.88 9.16 -4.98
N PRO A 206 -23.82 7.90 -4.54
CA PRO A 206 -23.96 7.54 -3.13
C PRO A 206 -22.82 8.15 -2.34
N GLU A 207 -23.16 8.72 -1.18
CA GLU A 207 -22.16 9.23 -0.26
C GLU A 207 -21.26 8.09 0.25
N TRP A 208 -21.84 6.95 0.61
CA TRP A 208 -21.14 5.82 1.20
C TRP A 208 -21.21 4.57 0.31
N THR A 209 -20.04 4.07 -0.08
CA THR A 209 -19.90 2.80 -0.79
C THR A 209 -18.90 1.91 -0.08
N LEU A 210 -19.03 0.60 -0.28
CA LEU A 210 -18.02 -0.35 0.19
C LEU A 210 -16.63 -0.04 -0.34
N GLY A 211 -16.52 0.45 -1.57
CA GLY A 211 -15.24 0.91 -2.15
C GLY A 211 -14.66 2.12 -1.40
N ARG A 212 -15.49 3.11 -1.02
CA ARG A 212 -15.07 4.26 -0.22
C ARG A 212 -14.58 3.81 1.15
N ILE A 213 -15.33 2.95 1.83
CA ILE A 213 -14.96 2.39 3.14
C ILE A 213 -13.65 1.61 3.05
N HIS A 214 -13.51 0.73 2.05
CA HIS A 214 -12.28 -0.02 1.79
C HIS A 214 -11.07 0.90 1.60
N ASN A 215 -11.20 1.95 0.78
CA ASN A 215 -10.12 2.90 0.53
C ASN A 215 -9.76 3.70 1.79
N MET A 216 -10.74 4.09 2.59
CA MET A 216 -10.51 4.76 3.88
C MET A 216 -9.80 3.84 4.86
N ALA A 217 -10.21 2.57 4.93
CA ALA A 217 -9.61 1.61 5.83
C ALA A 217 -8.17 1.27 5.44
N THR A 218 -7.95 0.93 4.17
CA THR A 218 -6.59 0.69 3.63
C THR A 218 -5.69 1.90 3.88
N ARG A 219 -6.18 3.12 3.64
CA ARG A 219 -5.41 4.35 3.90
C ARG A 219 -5.05 4.51 5.37
N ARG A 220 -5.97 4.21 6.31
CA ARG A 220 -5.67 4.29 7.75
C ARG A 220 -4.60 3.27 8.14
N THR A 221 -4.74 2.02 7.72
CA THR A 221 -3.75 0.95 7.98
C THR A 221 -2.35 1.33 7.49
N VAL A 222 -2.25 1.86 6.27
CA VAL A 222 -0.96 2.29 5.71
C VAL A 222 -0.39 3.49 6.48
N LYS A 223 -1.23 4.42 6.96
CA LYS A 223 -0.78 5.52 7.80
C LYS A 223 -0.24 5.03 9.15
N ILE A 224 -0.89 4.04 9.77
CA ILE A 224 -0.41 3.39 11.00
C ILE A 224 0.95 2.72 10.74
N PHE A 225 1.06 1.91 9.68
CA PHE A 225 2.33 1.31 9.29
C PHE A 225 3.46 2.34 9.11
N LEU A 226 3.20 3.44 8.40
CA LEU A 226 4.20 4.51 8.23
C LEU A 226 4.52 5.25 9.53
N SER A 227 3.59 5.29 10.48
CA SER A 227 3.85 5.80 11.83
C SER A 227 4.78 4.89 12.60
N HIS A 228 4.56 3.58 12.53
CA HIS A 228 5.44 2.58 13.14
C HIS A 228 6.83 2.61 12.51
N LEU A 229 6.91 2.66 11.17
CA LEU A 229 8.18 2.82 10.45
C LEU A 229 8.94 4.07 10.90
N TRP A 230 8.25 5.21 10.97
CA TRP A 230 8.84 6.46 11.40
C TRP A 230 9.38 6.38 12.83
N GLN A 231 8.59 5.81 13.74
CA GLN A 231 8.96 5.63 15.14
C GLN A 231 10.20 4.72 15.25
N VAL A 232 10.10 3.48 14.77
CA VAL A 232 11.17 2.47 14.92
C VAL A 232 12.46 2.92 14.25
N TRP A 233 12.38 3.52 13.06
CA TRP A 233 13.59 3.98 12.38
C TRP A 233 14.25 5.11 13.17
N ARG A 234 13.49 6.06 13.71
CA ARG A 234 14.08 7.11 14.56
C ARG A 234 14.67 6.57 15.86
N GLU A 235 14.00 5.62 16.52
CA GLU A 235 14.52 4.93 17.71
C GLU A 235 15.88 4.28 17.42
N ILE A 236 15.98 3.58 16.29
CA ILE A 236 17.21 2.90 15.84
C ILE A 236 18.35 3.90 15.59
N GLU A 237 18.05 5.06 15.01
CA GLU A 237 19.03 6.13 14.73
C GLU A 237 19.31 7.02 15.97
N GLY A 238 18.72 6.72 17.14
CA GLY A 238 18.86 7.54 18.34
C GLY A 238 18.23 8.93 18.24
N LEU A 239 17.33 9.13 17.28
CA LEU A 239 16.65 10.40 17.04
C LEU A 239 15.47 10.57 18.00
N PRO A 240 15.12 11.82 18.37
CA PRO A 240 14.01 12.06 19.28
C PRO A 240 12.70 11.60 18.65
N VAL A 241 11.95 10.85 19.46
CA VAL A 241 10.58 10.39 19.17
C VAL A 241 9.63 11.23 20.04
N GLY A 242 9.50 12.52 19.70
CA GLY A 242 8.60 13.46 20.39
C GLY A 242 7.28 13.64 19.61
N GLY A 243 6.13 13.31 20.22
CA GLY A 243 4.81 13.25 19.56
C GLY A 243 3.99 14.55 19.57
N PRO A 244 3.14 14.77 18.55
CA PRO A 244 1.71 15.03 18.81
C PRO A 244 0.75 14.54 17.69
N PHE A 245 0.96 13.38 17.05
CA PHE A 245 -0.04 12.92 16.06
C PHE A 245 -1.09 11.95 16.61
N VAL A 246 -0.70 10.98 17.45
CA VAL A 246 -1.68 10.05 18.05
C VAL A 246 -2.41 10.71 19.23
N LYS A 247 -1.74 11.58 20.00
CA LYS A 247 -2.32 12.23 21.20
C LYS A 247 -3.34 13.34 20.91
N GLU A 248 -3.19 14.14 19.85
CA GLU A 248 -3.91 15.43 19.75
C GLU A 248 -5.02 15.52 18.68
N ARG A 249 -5.05 14.66 17.64
CA ARG A 249 -6.00 14.84 16.51
C ARG A 249 -6.88 13.64 16.17
N LEU A 250 -6.63 12.47 16.76
CA LEU A 250 -7.39 11.25 16.49
C LEU A 250 -7.87 10.68 17.82
N GLY A 251 -8.97 11.23 18.32
CA GLY A 251 -9.44 11.11 19.71
C GLY A 251 -9.63 9.72 20.32
N HIS A 252 -9.39 8.61 19.63
CA HIS A 252 -9.42 7.26 20.23
C HIS A 252 -8.59 6.30 19.39
N GLU A 253 -7.31 6.10 19.71
CA GLU A 253 -6.57 4.93 19.25
C GLU A 253 -5.44 4.63 20.24
N SER A 254 -5.59 3.52 20.95
CA SER A 254 -4.54 2.92 21.77
C SER A 254 -3.24 2.86 20.98
N MET A 255 -2.15 3.38 21.53
CA MET A 255 -0.82 3.32 20.93
C MET A 255 -0.45 1.84 20.67
N ILE A 256 -0.45 1.43 19.41
CA ILE A 256 -0.04 0.09 19.02
C ILE A 256 1.48 0.08 19.01
N ASP A 257 2.08 -0.83 19.78
CA ASP A 257 3.52 -1.01 19.80
C ASP A 257 4.00 -1.58 18.45
N PRO A 258 4.86 -0.85 17.70
CA PRO A 258 5.43 -1.31 16.44
C PRO A 258 6.10 -2.69 16.50
N TRP A 259 6.68 -3.04 17.65
CA TRP A 259 7.40 -4.29 17.84
C TRP A 259 6.47 -5.49 18.00
N LYS A 260 5.19 -5.27 18.34
CA LYS A 260 4.16 -6.32 18.33
C LYS A 260 3.62 -6.64 16.92
N MET A 261 4.02 -5.86 15.91
CA MET A 261 3.56 -6.02 14.53
C MET A 261 4.47 -6.93 13.69
N ILE A 262 5.62 -7.35 14.23
CA ILE A 262 6.58 -8.22 13.57
C ILE A 262 6.22 -9.69 13.81
N GLU A 263 6.50 -10.55 12.83
CA GLU A 263 6.48 -12.00 13.06
C GLU A 263 7.80 -12.41 13.73
N VAL A 264 7.69 -13.21 14.81
CA VAL A 264 8.84 -13.89 15.40
C VAL A 264 9.33 -14.91 14.37
N GLU A 265 10.64 -14.94 14.11
CA GLU A 265 11.24 -15.55 12.92
C GLU A 265 10.63 -16.91 12.55
N ALA A 266 9.93 -16.94 11.43
CA ALA A 266 9.74 -18.14 10.63
C ALA A 266 10.24 -17.83 9.21
N THR A 267 11.52 -18.14 8.99
CA THR A 267 12.00 -18.74 7.75
C THR A 267 11.59 -18.02 6.45
N LYS A 268 12.06 -16.78 6.24
CA LYS A 268 12.13 -16.23 4.87
C LYS A 268 13.47 -16.64 4.28
N VAL A 269 13.49 -17.84 3.70
CA VAL A 269 14.66 -18.39 2.98
C VAL A 269 14.98 -17.51 1.77
N ALA A 270 16.29 -17.43 1.53
CA ALA A 270 17.01 -16.84 0.41
C ALA A 270 16.42 -17.15 -0.98
#